data_AF-A0A8B5WU63-F1
#
_entry.id   AF-A0A8B5WU63-F1
#
_cell.length_a   1.000
_cell.length_b   1.000
_cell.length_c   1.000
_cell.angle_alpha   90.00
_cell.angle_beta   90.00
_cell.angle_gamma   90.00
#
_symmetry.space_group_name_H-M   'P 1'
#
loop_
_entity.id
_entity.type
_entity.pdbx_description
1 polymer ?
#
loop_
_entity_poly.entity_id
_entity_poly.type
_entity_poly.pdbx_seq_one_letter_code
_entity_poly.pdbx_strand_id
1 'polypeptide(L)'
;MTIAARNAALRIGSFICFLVVIGSAVVMSRIVTIPLDRVYEAVGPLEARVFPSGDVAGSILWTAWFLGFIPVFSFAAGLLFVRYFRKTTAPEIFFFIVFLMSLVFDSMKLLNVLLIAENLPIELQNLVTRVVTFGYVFGVACLFLSSLYSAGIDYQKTEAIVGITALISFAFAYTIPVNTLVFYPNLIHRVGDGSMIPIVVTFMYTVTFLNLVQSAIRSTSWSDVQLACAVLLTAAGRELIFRGAGPVGLSLGAILLIAGAVWFGVKKYSAYLWV
;
A
#
# COMPACT_ATOMS: atom_id res chain seq x y z
N MET A 1 13.53 -3.77 -20.96
CA MET A 1 14.09 -2.79 -19.99
C MET A 1 15.59 -2.99 -19.81
N THR A 2 16.38 -1.91 -19.86
CA THR A 2 17.81 -1.98 -19.50
C THR A 2 17.96 -2.04 -17.98
N ILE A 3 18.98 -2.75 -17.49
CA ILE A 3 19.27 -2.85 -16.05
C ILE A 3 19.47 -1.45 -15.42
N ALA A 4 20.03 -0.51 -16.19
CA ALA A 4 20.21 0.87 -15.77
C ALA A 4 18.89 1.60 -15.50
N ALA A 5 17.92 1.51 -16.42
CA ALA A 5 16.61 2.15 -16.26
C ALA A 5 15.84 1.60 -15.04
N ARG A 6 15.85 0.27 -14.87
CA ARG A 6 15.30 -0.39 -13.68
C ARG A 6 15.87 0.17 -12.39
N ASN A 7 17.19 0.20 -12.29
CA ASN A 7 17.89 0.63 -11.09
C ASN A 7 17.67 2.12 -10.81
N ALA A 8 17.56 2.95 -11.85
CA ALA A 8 17.20 4.36 -11.69
C ALA A 8 15.80 4.51 -11.09
N ALA A 9 14.80 3.82 -11.64
CA ALA A 9 13.43 3.84 -11.11
C ALA A 9 13.37 3.37 -9.65
N LEU A 10 14.06 2.27 -9.32
CA LEU A 10 14.10 1.75 -7.95
C LEU A 10 14.84 2.69 -6.97
N ARG A 11 15.90 3.38 -7.40
CA ARG A 11 16.58 4.39 -6.57
C ARG A 11 15.69 5.58 -6.28
N ILE A 12 14.96 6.08 -7.29
CA ILE A 12 13.99 7.16 -7.11
C ILE A 12 12.89 6.72 -6.15
N GLY A 13 12.33 5.52 -6.34
CA GLY A 13 11.35 4.94 -5.43
C GLY A 13 11.85 4.82 -3.99
N SER A 14 13.06 4.28 -3.78
CA SER A 14 13.70 4.20 -2.46
C SER A 14 13.93 5.58 -1.83
N PHE A 15 14.34 6.59 -2.61
CA PHE A 15 14.52 7.95 -2.12
C PHE A 15 13.19 8.56 -1.66
N ILE A 16 12.12 8.40 -2.44
CA ILE A 16 10.76 8.83 -2.05
C ILE A 16 10.33 8.11 -0.77
N CYS A 17 10.51 6.80 -0.69
CA CYS A 17 10.18 6.02 0.50
C CYS A 17 10.93 6.54 1.73
N PHE A 18 12.22 6.85 1.61
CA PHE A 18 13.03 7.40 2.69
C PHE A 18 12.51 8.77 3.17
N LEU A 19 12.16 9.67 2.25
CA LEU A 19 11.56 10.97 2.60
C LEU A 19 10.22 10.79 3.33
N VAL A 20 9.40 9.84 2.88
CA VAL A 20 8.11 9.54 3.53
C VAL A 20 8.31 8.92 4.91
N VAL A 21 9.31 8.06 5.10
CA VAL A 21 9.67 7.52 6.43
C VAL A 21 10.04 8.65 7.38
N ILE A 22 10.93 9.56 6.97
CA ILE A 22 11.29 10.74 7.79
C ILE A 22 10.06 11.59 8.09
N GLY A 23 9.25 11.90 7.08
CA GLY A 23 8.02 12.68 7.24
C GLY A 23 7.06 12.03 8.24
N SER A 24 6.87 10.71 8.14
CA SER A 24 6.01 9.96 9.05
C SER A 24 6.53 9.97 10.49
N ALA A 25 7.86 9.89 10.69
CA ALA A 25 8.48 9.99 12.01
C ALA A 25 8.30 11.40 12.62
N VAL A 26 8.41 12.46 11.81
CA VAL A 26 8.15 13.84 12.25
C VAL A 26 6.68 14.03 12.60
N VAL A 27 5.75 13.54 11.77
CA VAL A 27 4.32 13.62 12.06
C VAL A 27 3.98 12.85 13.34
N MET A 28 4.56 11.66 13.52
CA MET A 28 4.37 10.86 14.72
C MET A 28 4.90 11.56 15.97
N SER A 29 6.08 12.17 15.92
CA SER A 29 6.61 12.92 17.06
C SER A 29 5.72 14.11 17.43
N ARG A 30 5.12 14.78 16.43
CA ARG A 30 4.14 15.84 16.66
C ARG A 30 2.85 15.32 17.29
N ILE A 31 2.30 14.21 16.79
CA ILE A 31 1.08 13.60 17.34
C ILE A 31 1.27 13.25 18.83
N VAL A 32 2.43 12.71 19.21
CA VAL A 32 2.73 12.38 20.62
C VAL A 32 2.80 13.62 21.51
N THR A 33 3.17 14.79 20.97
CA THR A 33 3.21 16.05 21.73
C THR A 33 1.88 16.77 21.82
N ILE A 34 0.88 16.42 20.98
CA ILE A 34 -0.43 17.07 20.99
C ILE A 34 -1.24 16.57 22.19
N PRO A 35 -1.93 17.46 22.93
CA PRO A 35 -2.84 17.07 24.01
C PRO A 35 -3.89 16.05 23.53
N LEU A 36 -4.03 14.93 24.24
CA LEU A 36 -4.90 13.80 23.87
C LEU A 36 -6.37 14.19 23.74
N ASP A 37 -6.82 15.18 24.50
CA ASP A 37 -8.16 15.80 24.42
C ASP A 37 -8.45 16.33 23.02
N ARG A 38 -7.51 17.06 22.39
CA ARG A 38 -7.69 17.58 21.03
C ARG A 38 -7.78 16.48 19.98
N VAL A 39 -6.98 15.43 20.14
CA VAL A 39 -7.01 14.26 19.25
C VAL A 39 -8.33 13.49 19.42
N TYR A 40 -8.82 13.38 20.65
CA TYR A 40 -10.09 12.75 20.95
C TYR A 40 -11.29 13.55 20.43
N GLU A 41 -11.29 14.88 20.54
CA GLU A 41 -12.34 15.71 19.95
C GLU A 41 -12.38 15.56 18.41
N ALA A 42 -11.21 15.47 17.79
CA ALA A 42 -11.06 15.29 16.35
C ALA A 42 -11.54 13.92 15.83
N VAL A 43 -11.26 12.84 16.56
CA VAL A 43 -11.40 11.46 16.04
C VAL A 43 -12.39 10.60 16.86
N GLY A 44 -12.64 10.96 18.11
CA GLY A 44 -13.47 10.21 19.07
C GLY A 44 -14.89 9.89 18.61
N PRO A 45 -15.64 10.80 17.95
CA PRO A 45 -16.97 10.49 17.43
C PRO A 45 -16.99 9.38 16.36
N LEU A 46 -15.86 9.12 15.71
CA LEU A 46 -15.73 8.13 14.63
C LEU A 46 -15.32 6.78 15.18
N GLU A 47 -14.41 6.77 16.15
CA GLU A 47 -14.01 5.53 16.81
C GLU A 47 -15.11 4.96 17.71
N ALA A 48 -15.92 5.81 18.35
CA ALA A 48 -17.07 5.35 19.16
C ALA A 48 -18.10 4.54 18.34
N ARG A 49 -18.12 4.69 17.00
CA ARG A 49 -18.97 3.90 16.10
C ARG A 49 -18.38 2.53 15.74
N VAL A 50 -17.06 2.35 15.89
CA VAL A 50 -16.35 1.12 15.46
C VAL A 50 -15.88 0.30 16.65
N PHE A 51 -15.53 0.94 17.77
CA PHE A 51 -15.04 0.29 18.98
C PHE A 51 -15.97 0.62 20.16
N PRO A 52 -16.93 -0.27 20.47
CA PRO A 52 -17.79 -0.12 21.65
C PRO A 52 -17.00 -0.28 22.97
N SER A 53 -15.79 -0.84 22.90
CA SER A 53 -14.93 -1.13 24.04
C SER A 53 -14.10 0.09 24.44
N GLY A 54 -14.72 1.07 25.09
CA GLY A 54 -14.20 2.07 26.05
C GLY A 54 -12.86 2.80 25.87
N ASP A 55 -11.78 2.17 25.37
CA ASP A 55 -10.43 2.72 25.28
C ASP A 55 -10.09 3.23 23.86
N VAL A 56 -10.76 4.32 23.50
CA VAL A 56 -10.56 5.06 22.24
C VAL A 56 -9.13 5.62 22.17
N ALA A 57 -8.59 6.13 23.28
CA ALA A 57 -7.24 6.70 23.30
C ALA A 57 -6.16 5.65 22.96
N GLY A 58 -6.27 4.45 23.53
CA GLY A 58 -5.40 3.32 23.21
C GLY A 58 -5.49 2.90 21.73
N SER A 59 -6.70 2.87 21.16
CA SER A 59 -6.93 2.54 19.75
C SER A 59 -6.27 3.53 18.78
N ILE A 60 -6.39 4.84 19.04
CA ILE A 60 -5.77 5.89 18.20
C ILE A 60 -4.25 5.78 18.25
N LEU A 61 -3.66 5.67 19.45
CA LEU A 61 -2.21 5.54 19.59
C LEU A 61 -1.69 4.27 18.91
N TRP A 62 -2.40 3.15 19.05
CA TRP A 62 -2.04 1.90 18.38
C TRP A 62 -2.07 2.04 16.86
N THR A 63 -3.16 2.63 16.33
CA THR A 63 -3.30 2.92 14.90
C THR A 63 -2.18 3.82 14.42
N ALA A 64 -1.81 4.84 15.21
CA ALA A 64 -0.74 5.75 14.87
C ALA A 64 0.62 5.04 14.78
N TRP A 65 0.97 4.27 15.83
CA TRP A 65 2.19 3.45 15.86
C TRP A 65 2.30 2.51 14.67
N PHE A 66 1.19 1.84 14.36
CA PHE A 66 1.16 0.87 13.29
C PHE A 66 1.30 1.53 11.90
N LEU A 67 0.62 2.67 11.68
CA LEU A 67 0.78 3.44 10.45
C LEU A 67 2.20 4.02 10.30
N GLY A 68 2.90 4.28 11.42
CA GLY A 68 4.32 4.65 11.41
C GLY A 68 5.27 3.49 11.11
N PHE A 69 4.86 2.25 11.41
CA PHE A 69 5.64 1.04 11.09
C PHE A 69 5.58 0.67 9.59
N ILE A 70 4.42 0.83 8.94
CA ILE A 70 4.24 0.51 7.51
C ILE A 70 5.30 1.13 6.57
N PRO A 71 5.63 2.44 6.64
CA PRO A 71 6.60 3.03 5.73
C PRO A 71 8.01 2.50 5.99
N VAL A 72 8.35 2.16 7.24
CA VAL A 72 9.62 1.52 7.60
C VAL A 72 9.69 0.13 6.97
N PHE A 73 8.64 -0.68 7.12
CA PHE A 73 8.54 -1.98 6.47
C PHE A 73 8.65 -1.86 4.95
N SER A 74 7.89 -0.95 4.35
CA SER A 74 7.87 -0.72 2.90
C SER A 74 9.26 -0.35 2.36
N PHE A 75 9.96 0.56 3.03
CA PHE A 75 11.32 0.96 2.68
C PHE A 75 12.31 -0.21 2.83
N ALA A 76 12.28 -0.91 3.97
CA ALA A 76 13.17 -2.02 4.24
C ALA A 76 12.94 -3.19 3.27
N ALA A 77 11.68 -3.58 3.04
CA ALA A 77 11.31 -4.63 2.09
C ALA A 77 11.71 -4.23 0.67
N GLY A 78 11.44 -3.00 0.24
CA GLY A 78 11.88 -2.49 -1.05
C GLY A 78 13.39 -2.61 -1.24
N LEU A 79 14.20 -2.16 -0.26
CA LEU A 79 15.65 -2.27 -0.30
C LEU A 79 16.15 -3.71 -0.30
N LEU A 80 15.57 -4.58 0.54
CA LEU A 80 15.92 -6.00 0.59
C LEU A 80 15.67 -6.67 -0.75
N PHE A 81 14.50 -6.48 -1.36
CA PHE A 81 14.20 -7.05 -2.67
C PHE A 81 15.10 -6.49 -3.78
N VAL A 82 15.41 -5.20 -3.77
CA VAL A 82 16.38 -4.60 -4.71
C VAL A 82 17.74 -5.29 -4.58
N ARG A 83 18.18 -5.58 -3.35
CA ARG A 83 19.44 -6.26 -3.06
C ARG A 83 19.42 -7.73 -3.51
N TYR A 84 18.37 -8.48 -3.15
CA TYR A 84 18.23 -9.90 -3.51
C TYR A 84 18.11 -10.11 -5.02
N PHE A 85 17.33 -9.27 -5.71
CA PHE A 85 17.05 -9.42 -7.14
C PHE A 85 17.84 -8.43 -8.02
N ARG A 86 19.03 -8.03 -7.60
CA ARG A 86 19.88 -7.07 -8.34
C ARG A 86 20.16 -7.53 -9.78
N LYS A 87 20.31 -8.84 -10.00
CA LYS A 87 20.64 -9.43 -11.31
C LYS A 87 19.43 -9.87 -12.13
N THR A 88 18.24 -9.96 -11.53
CA THR A 88 17.04 -10.47 -12.19
C THR A 88 16.30 -9.35 -12.93
N THR A 89 16.02 -9.53 -14.22
CA THR A 89 15.31 -8.56 -15.07
C THR A 89 13.81 -8.81 -15.18
N ALA A 90 13.28 -9.80 -14.45
CA ALA A 90 11.88 -10.20 -14.49
C ALA A 90 10.94 -9.04 -14.12
N PRO A 91 10.04 -8.63 -15.03
CA PRO A 91 9.06 -7.57 -14.79
C PRO A 91 8.17 -7.80 -13.58
N GLU A 92 7.75 -9.04 -13.33
CA GLU A 92 6.92 -9.41 -12.16
C GLU A 92 7.55 -8.95 -10.84
N ILE A 93 8.83 -9.26 -10.62
CA ILE A 93 9.55 -8.86 -9.41
C ILE A 93 9.66 -7.34 -9.33
N PHE A 94 9.90 -6.67 -10.46
CA PHE A 94 9.96 -5.22 -10.49
C PHE A 94 8.64 -4.57 -10.08
N PHE A 95 7.51 -5.00 -10.66
CA PHE A 95 6.19 -4.49 -10.28
C PHE A 95 5.83 -4.82 -8.83
N PHE A 96 6.21 -6.00 -8.33
CA PHE A 96 6.02 -6.36 -6.94
C PHE A 96 6.81 -5.46 -5.98
N ILE A 97 8.06 -5.09 -6.32
CA ILE A 97 8.85 -4.13 -5.54
C ILE A 97 8.20 -2.75 -5.54
N VAL A 98 7.72 -2.29 -6.69
CA VAL A 98 7.02 -1.00 -6.80
C VAL A 98 5.71 -1.01 -5.99
N PHE A 99 4.99 -2.13 -5.98
CA PHE A 99 3.86 -2.35 -5.08
C PHE A 99 4.27 -2.21 -3.60
N LEU A 100 5.36 -2.87 -3.17
CA LEU A 100 5.82 -2.76 -1.78
C LEU A 100 6.18 -1.32 -1.43
N MET A 101 6.87 -0.61 -2.33
CA MET A 101 7.21 0.80 -2.16
C MET A 101 5.97 1.72 -2.13
N SER A 102 4.90 1.38 -2.85
CA SER A 102 3.66 2.18 -2.82
C SER A 102 2.98 2.23 -1.45
N LEU A 103 3.28 1.26 -0.57
CA LEU A 103 2.72 1.20 0.79
C LEU A 103 3.15 2.39 1.66
N VAL A 104 4.23 3.10 1.32
CA VAL A 104 4.62 4.31 2.07
C VAL A 104 3.53 5.38 2.06
N PHE A 105 2.72 5.44 0.99
CA PHE A 105 1.64 6.41 0.89
C PHE A 105 0.51 6.16 1.90
N ASP A 106 0.36 4.93 2.42
CA ASP A 106 -0.62 4.66 3.47
C ASP A 106 -0.26 5.35 4.79
N SER A 107 1.03 5.63 5.04
CA SER A 107 1.47 6.38 6.22
C SER A 107 1.01 7.83 6.21
N MET A 108 0.69 8.39 5.03
CA MET A 108 0.18 9.77 4.92
C MET A 108 -1.19 9.94 5.59
N LYS A 109 -1.89 8.85 5.92
CA LYS A 109 -3.07 8.87 6.79
C LYS A 109 -2.81 9.52 8.15
N LEU A 110 -1.59 9.37 8.69
CA LEU A 110 -1.18 10.05 9.93
C LEU A 110 -1.20 11.56 9.79
N LEU A 111 -0.85 12.07 8.60
CA LEU A 111 -0.86 13.50 8.35
C LEU A 111 -2.27 14.07 8.44
N ASN A 112 -3.31 13.34 8.00
CA ASN A 112 -4.69 13.77 8.20
C ASN A 112 -5.05 13.95 9.68
N VAL A 113 -4.60 13.05 10.56
CA VAL A 113 -4.82 13.18 12.01
C VAL A 113 -4.20 14.47 12.53
N LEU A 114 -2.96 14.75 12.15
CA LEU A 114 -2.26 15.97 12.54
C LEU A 114 -2.97 17.22 12.00
N LEU A 115 -3.38 17.22 10.74
CA LEU A 115 -4.07 18.35 10.11
C LEU A 115 -5.40 18.67 10.78
N ILE A 116 -6.17 17.64 11.18
CA ILE A 116 -7.43 17.82 11.90
C ILE A 116 -7.17 18.32 13.32
N ALA A 117 -6.21 17.73 14.05
CA ALA A 117 -5.90 18.11 15.43
C ALA A 117 -5.38 19.56 15.55
N GLU A 118 -4.69 20.07 14.54
CA GLU A 118 -4.19 21.45 14.48
C GLU A 118 -5.20 22.43 13.82
N ASN A 119 -6.40 21.97 13.43
CA ASN A 119 -7.39 22.77 12.71
C ASN A 119 -6.83 23.45 11.44
N LEU A 120 -5.98 22.73 10.69
CA LEU A 120 -5.38 23.22 9.45
C LEU A 120 -6.38 23.21 8.28
N PRO A 121 -6.13 24.02 7.22
CA PRO A 121 -7.05 24.19 6.10
C PRO A 121 -7.49 22.86 5.46
N ILE A 122 -8.77 22.78 5.11
CA ILE A 122 -9.42 21.56 4.62
C ILE A 122 -8.88 21.11 3.25
N GLU A 123 -8.32 22.04 2.49
CA GLU A 123 -7.66 21.82 1.22
C GLU A 123 -6.44 20.90 1.37
N LEU A 124 -5.70 21.03 2.48
CA LEU A 124 -4.55 20.15 2.77
C LEU A 124 -5.02 18.73 3.08
N GLN A 125 -6.10 18.57 3.83
CA GLN A 125 -6.67 17.26 4.16
C GLN A 125 -7.22 16.55 2.91
N ASN A 126 -7.82 17.32 2.00
CA ASN A 126 -8.25 16.83 0.69
C ASN A 126 -7.05 16.37 -0.16
N LEU A 127 -5.98 17.17 -0.22
CA LEU A 127 -4.74 16.80 -0.93
C LEU A 127 -4.14 15.50 -0.38
N VAL A 128 -4.02 15.36 0.93
CA VAL A 128 -3.48 14.15 1.58
C VAL A 128 -4.35 12.94 1.25
N THR A 129 -5.67 13.06 1.33
CA THR A 129 -6.60 11.98 0.99
C THR A 129 -6.41 11.52 -0.47
N ARG A 130 -6.21 12.45 -1.40
CA ARG A 130 -5.92 12.12 -2.82
C ARG A 130 -4.57 11.45 -3.01
N VAL A 131 -3.54 11.87 -2.28
CA VAL A 131 -2.21 11.24 -2.33
C VAL A 131 -2.26 9.80 -1.81
N VAL A 132 -2.96 9.57 -0.69
CA VAL A 132 -3.20 8.23 -0.14
C VAL A 132 -3.96 7.37 -1.15
N THR A 133 -5.03 7.91 -1.75
CA THR A 133 -5.84 7.22 -2.76
C THR A 133 -5.04 6.88 -4.01
N PHE A 134 -4.18 7.80 -4.46
CA PHE A 134 -3.24 7.56 -5.55
C PHE A 134 -2.32 6.38 -5.24
N GLY A 135 -1.63 6.40 -4.10
CA GLY A 135 -0.71 5.32 -3.71
C GLY A 135 -1.41 3.97 -3.57
N TYR A 136 -2.65 3.99 -3.09
CA TYR A 136 -3.51 2.82 -2.99
C TYR A 136 -3.80 2.20 -4.36
N VAL A 137 -4.39 2.97 -5.27
CA VAL A 137 -4.74 2.49 -6.62
C VAL A 137 -3.49 2.12 -7.43
N PHE A 138 -2.44 2.92 -7.35
CA PHE A 138 -1.17 2.69 -8.04
C PHE A 138 -0.54 1.36 -7.64
N GLY A 139 -0.51 1.09 -6.34
CA GLY A 139 0.07 -0.15 -5.85
C GLY A 139 -0.73 -1.38 -6.26
N VAL A 140 -2.06 -1.35 -6.15
CA VAL A 140 -2.92 -2.46 -6.63
C VAL A 140 -2.72 -2.67 -8.13
N ALA A 141 -2.62 -1.60 -8.90
CA ALA A 141 -2.32 -1.67 -10.33
C ALA A 141 -0.96 -2.31 -10.62
N CYS A 142 0.05 -2.08 -9.79
CA CYS A 142 1.33 -2.76 -9.90
C CYS A 142 1.23 -4.28 -9.63
N LEU A 143 0.45 -4.72 -8.63
CA LEU A 143 0.20 -6.16 -8.44
C LEU A 143 -0.53 -6.77 -9.63
N PHE A 144 -1.51 -6.06 -10.16
CA PHE A 144 -2.23 -6.49 -11.35
C PHE A 144 -1.28 -6.68 -12.54
N LEU A 145 -0.42 -5.70 -12.82
CA LEU A 145 0.60 -5.81 -13.88
C LEU A 145 1.60 -6.95 -13.65
N SER A 146 1.97 -7.17 -12.37
CA SER A 146 2.79 -8.31 -11.96
C SER A 146 2.13 -9.63 -12.37
N SER A 147 0.83 -9.80 -12.10
CA SER A 147 0.08 -11.01 -12.46
C SER A 147 -0.09 -11.22 -13.96
N LEU A 148 -0.25 -10.14 -14.73
CA LEU A 148 -0.39 -10.20 -16.19
C LEU A 148 0.89 -10.75 -16.83
N TYR A 149 2.06 -10.42 -16.28
CA TYR A 149 3.32 -11.02 -16.71
C TYR A 149 3.35 -12.53 -16.47
N SER A 150 2.93 -12.97 -15.27
CA SER A 150 2.85 -14.40 -14.94
C SER A 150 1.86 -15.14 -15.86
N ALA A 151 0.81 -14.47 -16.35
CA ALA A 151 -0.12 -15.03 -17.33
C ALA A 151 0.47 -15.16 -18.76
N GLY A 152 1.69 -14.67 -19.00
CA GLY A 152 2.43 -14.80 -20.26
C GLY A 152 2.43 -13.54 -21.13
N ILE A 153 2.08 -12.37 -20.58
CA ILE A 153 2.17 -11.10 -21.32
C ILE A 153 3.58 -10.52 -21.20
N ASP A 154 4.29 -10.45 -22.32
CA ASP A 154 5.62 -9.86 -22.37
C ASP A 154 5.58 -8.33 -22.39
N TYR A 155 6.49 -7.72 -21.63
CA TYR A 155 6.64 -6.26 -21.56
C TYR A 155 7.97 -5.79 -22.14
N GLN A 156 7.92 -4.99 -23.20
CA GLN A 156 9.13 -4.42 -23.79
C GLN A 156 9.72 -3.27 -22.95
N LYS A 157 8.85 -2.34 -22.49
CA LYS A 157 9.21 -1.09 -21.79
C LYS A 157 8.51 -1.00 -20.42
N THR A 158 8.94 -1.81 -19.46
CA THR A 158 8.32 -1.88 -18.12
C THR A 158 8.32 -0.54 -17.38
N GLU A 159 9.35 0.28 -17.58
CA GLU A 159 9.45 1.63 -17.02
C GLU A 159 8.36 2.57 -17.53
N ALA A 160 8.06 2.50 -18.83
CA ALA A 160 6.98 3.29 -19.43
C ALA A 160 5.61 2.81 -18.91
N ILE A 161 5.45 1.50 -18.73
CA ILE A 161 4.21 0.93 -18.15
C ILE A 161 4.01 1.45 -16.73
N VAL A 162 5.03 1.40 -15.84
CA VAL A 162 4.91 1.97 -14.49
C VAL A 162 4.56 3.45 -14.52
N GLY A 163 5.20 4.23 -15.41
CA GLY A 163 4.91 5.66 -15.57
C GLY A 163 3.46 5.92 -15.99
N ILE A 164 2.97 5.19 -17.00
CA ILE A 164 1.58 5.28 -17.47
C ILE A 164 0.61 4.88 -16.34
N THR A 165 0.90 3.81 -15.61
CA THR A 165 0.08 3.37 -14.47
C THR A 165 0.04 4.42 -13.38
N ALA A 166 1.18 5.03 -13.03
CA ALA A 166 1.22 6.14 -12.08
C ALA A 166 0.38 7.33 -12.56
N LEU A 167 0.48 7.72 -13.83
CA LEU A 167 -0.33 8.80 -14.40
C LEU A 167 -1.83 8.50 -14.37
N ILE A 168 -2.23 7.27 -14.72
CA ILE A 168 -3.64 6.85 -14.67
C ILE A 168 -4.15 6.85 -13.23
N SER A 169 -3.40 6.29 -12.28
CA SER A 169 -3.77 6.29 -10.86
C SER A 169 -3.85 7.71 -10.29
N PHE A 170 -2.96 8.61 -10.72
CA PHE A 170 -2.98 10.02 -10.32
C PHE A 170 -4.20 10.74 -10.90
N ALA A 171 -4.46 10.59 -12.20
CA ALA A 171 -5.63 11.16 -12.85
C ALA A 171 -6.93 10.65 -12.21
N PHE A 172 -6.98 9.36 -11.87
CA PHE A 172 -8.11 8.75 -11.17
C PHE A 172 -8.31 9.38 -9.78
N ALA A 173 -7.26 9.46 -8.96
CA ALA A 173 -7.34 10.08 -7.63
C ALA A 173 -7.65 11.60 -7.68
N TYR A 174 -7.23 12.29 -8.74
CA TYR A 174 -7.52 13.70 -8.95
C TYR A 174 -8.95 13.96 -9.45
N THR A 175 -9.52 13.06 -10.24
CA THR A 175 -10.87 13.26 -10.80
C THR A 175 -11.97 13.00 -9.77
N ILE A 176 -11.75 12.09 -8.82
CA ILE A 176 -12.79 11.72 -7.86
C ILE A 176 -12.96 12.83 -6.81
N PRO A 177 -14.19 13.31 -6.57
CA PRO A 177 -14.44 14.32 -5.53
C PRO A 177 -14.20 13.74 -4.14
N VAL A 178 -13.64 14.55 -3.23
CA VAL A 178 -13.45 14.19 -1.82
C VAL A 178 -14.50 14.92 -1.00
N ASN A 179 -15.32 14.17 -0.26
CA ASN A 179 -16.29 14.70 0.68
C ASN A 179 -15.64 14.84 2.06
N THR A 180 -15.34 16.08 2.41
CA THR A 180 -14.63 16.43 3.66
C THR A 180 -15.55 16.48 4.88
N LEU A 181 -16.86 16.30 4.71
CA LEU A 181 -17.82 16.22 5.81
C LEU A 181 -17.84 14.84 6.49
N VAL A 182 -17.31 13.82 5.81
CA VAL A 182 -17.31 12.44 6.29
C VAL A 182 -15.87 11.95 6.37
N PHE A 183 -15.36 11.85 7.59
CA PHE A 183 -14.06 11.24 7.89
C PHE A 183 -14.26 9.79 8.33
N TYR A 184 -13.54 8.86 7.73
CA TYR A 184 -13.69 7.44 8.02
C TYR A 184 -12.71 6.95 9.10
N PRO A 185 -13.00 5.82 9.76
CA PRO A 185 -12.13 5.21 10.78
C PRO A 185 -10.73 4.82 10.27
N ASN A 186 -10.55 4.67 8.96
CA ASN A 186 -9.24 4.44 8.34
C ASN A 186 -8.46 5.74 8.06
N LEU A 187 -8.84 6.84 8.73
CA LEU A 187 -8.16 8.13 8.78
C LEU A 187 -8.05 8.85 7.42
N ILE A 188 -9.06 8.65 6.57
CA ILE A 188 -9.21 9.35 5.30
C ILE A 188 -10.62 9.92 5.16
N HIS A 189 -10.73 11.02 4.43
CA HIS A 189 -12.03 11.56 4.02
C HIS A 189 -12.70 10.64 3.00
N ARG A 190 -14.04 10.69 2.94
CA ARG A 190 -14.80 9.91 1.97
C ARG A 190 -14.48 10.36 0.56
N VAL A 191 -14.14 9.41 -0.31
CA VAL A 191 -13.81 9.67 -1.71
C VAL A 191 -14.94 9.16 -2.61
N GLY A 192 -15.53 10.05 -3.41
CA GLY A 192 -16.69 9.80 -4.27
C GLY A 192 -17.90 9.30 -3.49
N ASP A 193 -18.64 8.36 -4.09
CA ASP A 193 -19.79 7.70 -3.46
C ASP A 193 -19.38 6.66 -2.39
N GLY A 194 -18.08 6.49 -2.12
CA GLY A 194 -17.54 5.51 -1.17
C GLY A 194 -17.47 4.08 -1.72
N SER A 195 -18.23 3.73 -2.77
CA SER A 195 -18.23 2.39 -3.39
C SER A 195 -17.32 2.27 -4.61
N MET A 196 -17.07 3.36 -5.34
CA MET A 196 -16.36 3.33 -6.62
C MET A 196 -14.93 2.77 -6.50
N ILE A 197 -14.13 3.28 -5.55
CA ILE A 197 -12.76 2.81 -5.34
C ILE A 197 -12.74 1.33 -4.91
N PRO A 198 -13.54 0.90 -3.91
CA PRO A 198 -13.66 -0.51 -3.57
C PRO A 198 -13.99 -1.41 -4.76
N ILE A 199 -14.94 -1.03 -5.62
CA ILE A 199 -15.34 -1.83 -6.79
C ILE A 199 -14.17 -1.99 -7.76
N VAL A 200 -13.50 -0.88 -8.13
CA VAL A 200 -12.36 -0.91 -9.05
C VAL A 200 -11.23 -1.77 -8.49
N VAL A 201 -10.89 -1.59 -7.22
CA VAL A 201 -9.80 -2.33 -6.58
C VAL A 201 -10.15 -3.82 -6.42
N THR A 202 -11.37 -4.15 -6.01
CA THR A 202 -11.83 -5.54 -5.93
C THR A 202 -11.77 -6.20 -7.31
N PHE A 203 -12.22 -5.52 -8.37
CA PHE A 203 -12.09 -6.01 -9.74
C PHE A 203 -10.62 -6.29 -10.09
N MET A 204 -9.71 -5.36 -9.82
CA MET A 204 -8.28 -5.55 -10.08
C MET A 204 -7.70 -6.75 -9.31
N TYR A 205 -8.05 -6.94 -8.04
CA TYR A 205 -7.61 -8.12 -7.29
C TYR A 205 -8.20 -9.42 -7.82
N THR A 206 -9.48 -9.43 -8.21
CA THR A 206 -10.12 -10.60 -8.81
C THR A 206 -9.38 -11.01 -10.07
N VAL A 207 -9.10 -10.06 -10.97
CA VAL A 207 -8.34 -10.37 -12.19
C VAL A 207 -6.90 -10.77 -11.88
N THR A 208 -6.26 -10.12 -10.89
CA THR A 208 -4.91 -10.49 -10.41
C THR A 208 -4.88 -11.96 -9.97
N PHE A 209 -5.87 -12.38 -9.18
CA PHE A 209 -5.99 -13.75 -8.71
C PHE A 209 -6.23 -14.73 -9.87
N LEU A 210 -7.17 -14.41 -10.77
CA LEU A 210 -7.47 -15.26 -11.93
C LEU A 210 -6.26 -15.45 -12.84
N ASN A 211 -5.47 -14.40 -13.06
CA ASN A 211 -4.22 -14.47 -13.83
C ASN A 211 -3.20 -15.42 -13.19
N LEU A 212 -3.05 -15.36 -11.86
CA LEU A 212 -2.13 -16.24 -11.13
C LEU A 212 -2.60 -17.69 -11.12
N VAL A 213 -3.91 -17.92 -10.98
CA VAL A 213 -4.51 -19.26 -11.10
C VAL A 213 -4.31 -19.81 -12.51
N GLN A 214 -4.54 -18.99 -13.54
CA GLN A 214 -4.29 -19.38 -14.93
C GLN A 214 -2.82 -19.75 -15.17
N SER A 215 -1.89 -18.96 -14.62
CA SER A 215 -0.45 -19.25 -14.66
C SER A 215 -0.14 -20.61 -14.02
N ALA A 216 -0.69 -20.88 -12.83
CA ALA A 216 -0.47 -22.13 -12.11
C ALA A 216 -1.05 -23.35 -12.84
N ILE A 217 -2.22 -23.22 -13.47
CA ILE A 217 -2.83 -24.29 -14.27
C ILE A 217 -1.93 -24.60 -15.49
N ARG A 218 -1.38 -23.57 -16.15
CA ARG A 218 -0.54 -23.76 -17.34
C ARG A 218 0.82 -24.37 -17.03
N SER A 219 1.47 -23.97 -15.94
CA SER A 219 2.78 -24.49 -15.59
C SER A 219 2.74 -25.87 -14.92
N THR A 220 1.57 -26.29 -14.41
CA THR A 220 1.38 -27.50 -13.59
C THR A 220 2.31 -27.59 -12.38
N SER A 221 2.96 -26.48 -12.02
CA SER A 221 3.99 -26.45 -10.99
C SER A 221 3.39 -26.03 -9.65
N TRP A 222 3.70 -26.78 -8.59
CA TRP A 222 3.28 -26.41 -7.23
C TRP A 222 3.88 -25.07 -6.76
N SER A 223 5.02 -24.68 -7.33
CA SER A 223 5.64 -23.38 -7.08
C SER A 223 4.74 -22.22 -7.48
N ASP A 224 4.02 -22.32 -8.59
CA ASP A 224 3.17 -21.22 -9.07
C ASP A 224 1.90 -21.08 -8.25
N VAL A 225 1.35 -22.19 -7.75
CA VAL A 225 0.26 -22.17 -6.76
C VAL A 225 0.70 -21.45 -5.49
N GLN A 226 1.92 -21.74 -5.00
CA GLN A 226 2.47 -21.07 -3.82
C GLN A 226 2.69 -19.58 -4.05
N LEU A 227 3.11 -19.17 -5.25
CA LEU A 227 3.22 -17.76 -5.63
C LEU A 227 1.86 -17.06 -5.66
N ALA A 228 0.82 -17.72 -6.19
CA ALA A 228 -0.54 -17.20 -6.17
C ALA A 228 -1.03 -16.97 -4.73
N CYS A 229 -0.82 -17.94 -3.84
CA CYS A 229 -1.14 -17.81 -2.41
C CYS A 229 -0.35 -16.67 -1.74
N ALA A 230 0.95 -16.53 -2.03
CA ALA A 230 1.76 -15.46 -1.46
C ALA A 230 1.28 -14.06 -1.89
N VAL A 231 0.93 -13.87 -3.17
CA VAL A 231 0.37 -12.61 -3.67
C VAL A 231 -1.01 -12.34 -3.06
N LEU A 232 -1.86 -13.35 -2.92
CA LEU A 232 -3.16 -13.23 -2.24
C LEU A 232 -3.02 -12.79 -0.78
N LEU A 233 -2.11 -13.42 -0.03
CA LEU A 233 -1.83 -13.03 1.37
C LEU A 233 -1.35 -11.58 1.44
N THR A 234 -0.49 -11.18 0.52
CA THR A 234 0.03 -9.80 0.42
C THR A 234 -1.10 -8.81 0.12
N ALA A 235 -1.98 -9.14 -0.83
CA ALA A 235 -3.14 -8.34 -1.20
C ALA A 235 -4.16 -8.23 -0.06
N ALA A 236 -4.50 -9.34 0.59
CA ALA A 236 -5.41 -9.37 1.73
C ALA A 236 -4.84 -8.57 2.92
N GLY A 237 -3.54 -8.72 3.19
CA GLY A 237 -2.85 -7.93 4.21
C GLY A 237 -2.93 -6.43 3.93
N ARG A 238 -2.69 -6.02 2.69
CA ARG A 238 -2.87 -4.63 2.25
C ARG A 238 -4.30 -4.14 2.43
N GLU A 239 -5.31 -4.92 2.05
CA GLU A 239 -6.71 -4.50 2.20
C GLU A 239 -7.11 -4.32 3.66
N LEU A 240 -6.68 -5.22 4.53
CA LEU A 240 -6.90 -5.09 5.98
C LEU A 240 -6.20 -3.86 6.54
N ILE A 241 -5.00 -3.54 6.09
CA ILE A 241 -4.30 -2.31 6.50
C ILE A 241 -5.01 -1.06 5.97
N PHE A 242 -5.50 -1.11 4.73
CA PHE A 242 -6.07 0.08 4.09
C PHE A 242 -7.46 0.42 4.62
N ARG A 243 -8.31 -0.60 4.82
CA ARG A 243 -9.72 -0.46 5.23
C ARG A 243 -9.95 -0.78 6.69
N GLY A 244 -9.15 -1.66 7.27
CA GLY A 244 -9.31 -2.08 8.65
C GLY A 244 -9.11 -0.89 9.58
N ALA A 245 -10.03 -0.77 10.51
CA ALA A 245 -9.88 0.11 11.65
C ALA A 245 -9.38 -0.71 12.84
N GLY A 246 -8.56 -0.08 13.67
CA GLY A 246 -8.17 -0.59 14.98
C GLY A 246 -7.13 -1.71 15.00
N PRO A 247 -6.78 -2.14 16.22
CA PRO A 247 -5.54 -2.87 16.47
C PRO A 247 -5.51 -4.26 15.85
N VAL A 248 -6.62 -4.99 15.91
CA VAL A 248 -6.69 -6.39 15.43
C VAL A 248 -6.59 -6.45 13.91
N GLY A 249 -7.40 -5.63 13.20
CA GLY A 249 -7.41 -5.61 11.74
C GLY A 249 -6.07 -5.18 11.16
N LEU A 250 -5.45 -4.14 11.74
CA LEU A 250 -4.12 -3.70 11.38
C LEU A 250 -3.07 -4.78 11.63
N SER A 251 -3.03 -5.36 12.84
CA SER A 251 -2.03 -6.38 13.19
C SER A 251 -2.12 -7.61 12.29
N LEU A 252 -3.33 -8.12 12.06
CA LEU A 252 -3.56 -9.23 11.12
C LEU A 252 -3.13 -8.84 9.70
N GLY A 253 -3.46 -7.62 9.28
CA GLY A 253 -3.02 -7.06 8.00
C GLY A 253 -1.51 -7.05 7.82
N ALA A 254 -0.72 -6.59 8.81
CA ALA A 254 0.75 -6.66 8.74
C ALA A 254 1.26 -8.09 8.67
N ILE A 255 0.73 -8.99 9.51
CA ILE A 255 1.18 -10.38 9.53
C ILE A 255 1.01 -11.01 8.15
N LEU A 256 -0.18 -10.85 7.54
CA LEU A 256 -0.47 -11.37 6.20
C LEU A 256 0.39 -10.70 5.12
N LEU A 257 0.57 -9.38 5.20
CA LEU A 257 1.39 -8.63 4.26
C LEU A 257 2.87 -9.05 4.31
N ILE A 258 3.45 -9.14 5.50
CA ILE A 258 4.85 -9.53 5.73
C ILE A 258 5.04 -10.99 5.32
N ALA A 259 4.17 -11.89 5.79
CA ALA A 259 4.25 -13.31 5.45
C ALA A 259 4.13 -13.54 3.95
N GLY A 260 3.18 -12.88 3.29
CA GLY A 260 2.99 -12.93 1.84
C GLY A 260 4.21 -12.41 1.07
N ALA A 261 4.75 -11.25 1.46
CA ALA A 261 5.93 -10.68 0.82
C ALA A 261 7.16 -11.56 0.99
N VAL A 262 7.42 -12.05 2.20
CA VAL A 262 8.55 -12.96 2.47
C VAL A 262 8.39 -14.26 1.68
N TRP A 263 7.20 -14.86 1.67
CA TRP A 263 6.94 -16.09 0.94
C TRP A 263 7.14 -15.90 -0.56
N PHE A 264 6.64 -14.81 -1.14
CA PHE A 264 6.85 -14.45 -2.55
C PHE A 264 8.35 -14.34 -2.87
N GLY A 265 9.10 -13.61 -2.03
CA GLY A 265 10.54 -13.41 -2.17
C GLY A 265 11.33 -14.72 -2.13
N VAL A 266 11.08 -15.57 -1.13
CA VAL A 266 11.75 -16.88 -0.98
C VAL A 266 11.48 -17.77 -2.19
N LYS A 267 10.24 -17.84 -2.66
CA LYS A 267 9.87 -18.72 -3.78
C LYS A 267 10.47 -18.24 -5.10
N LYS A 268 10.39 -16.95 -5.41
CA LYS A 268 11.06 -16.41 -6.60
C LYS A 268 12.58 -16.55 -6.52
N TYR A 269 13.18 -16.29 -5.36
CA TYR A 269 14.62 -16.44 -5.20
C TYR A 269 15.07 -17.89 -5.45
N SER A 270 14.34 -18.87 -4.93
CA SER A 270 14.62 -20.28 -5.23
C SER A 270 14.52 -20.57 -6.73
N ALA A 271 13.47 -20.13 -7.42
CA ALA A 271 13.30 -20.39 -8.86
C ALA A 271 14.45 -19.82 -9.73
N TYR A 272 15.05 -18.70 -9.34
CA TYR A 272 16.16 -18.08 -10.09
C TYR A 272 17.55 -18.59 -9.72
N LEU A 273 17.72 -19.37 -8.65
CA LEU A 273 19.01 -19.96 -8.28
C LEU A 273 19.31 -21.27 -9.03
N TRP A 274 18.29 -21.92 -9.59
CA TRP A 274 18.42 -23.19 -10.32
C TRP A 274 18.56 -23.02 -11.83
N VAL A 275 18.86 -21.80 -12.30
CA VAL A 275 19.15 -21.44 -13.70
C VAL A 275 20.58 -20.93 -13.78
#